data_AF-A0A7S1JMZ0-F1
#
_entry.id   AF-A0A7S1JMZ0-F1
#
_cell.length_a   1.000
_cell.length_b   1.000
_cell.length_c   1.000
_cell.angle_alpha   90.00
_cell.angle_beta   90.00
_cell.angle_gamma   90.00
#
_symmetry.space_group_name_H-M   'P 1'
#
loop_
_entity.id
_entity.type
_entity.pdbx_description
1 polymer ?
#
loop_
_entity_poly.entity_id
_entity_poly.type
_entity_poly.pdbx_seq_one_letter_code
_entity_poly.pdbx_strand_id
1 'polypeptide(L)'
;NDFWFRLDDVDPPLPPDFLYQQHRQQHDPPVGSRIAYSDLFGWRPSGQLFFSSVSSWVKSIALNHFETTHTMTTTNQSLDHHVDNDRLHNLLTQSPHTPVERCTTTTSEWSAIGFTYRRLVLTNTGHPFVAWINVNEHTNTVGVEVCTTESAVCGV
;
A
#
# COMPACT_ATOMS: atom_id res chain seq x y z
N ASN A 1 28.21 -7.89 12.26
CA ASN A 1 27.22 -6.82 12.55
C ASN A 1 25.90 -7.28 12.01
N ASP A 2 25.17 -8.00 12.85
CA ASP A 2 23.92 -8.64 12.48
C ASP A 2 22.82 -7.58 12.35
N PHE A 3 22.61 -7.10 11.13
CA PHE A 3 21.42 -6.35 10.74
C PHE A 3 20.25 -7.33 10.67
N TRP A 4 19.75 -7.74 11.83
CA TRP A 4 18.50 -8.48 11.92
C TRP A 4 17.35 -7.54 11.52
N PHE A 5 16.58 -8.00 10.53
CA PHE A 5 15.33 -7.44 9.99
C PHE A 5 14.33 -7.17 11.11
N ARG A 6 14.37 -5.98 11.72
CA ARG A 6 13.52 -5.73 12.89
C ARG A 6 12.26 -4.98 12.46
N LEU A 7 11.14 -5.65 12.69
CA LEU A 7 9.88 -4.99 12.97
C LEU A 7 10.12 -4.12 14.21
N ASP A 8 10.17 -2.81 14.04
CA ASP A 8 10.64 -1.93 15.11
C ASP A 8 9.66 -1.92 16.28
N ASP A 9 8.35 -1.95 15.96
CA ASP A 9 7.30 -1.93 16.97
C ASP A 9 6.02 -2.59 16.43
N VAL A 10 5.55 -3.61 17.14
CA VAL A 10 4.19 -4.13 16.96
C VAL A 10 3.32 -3.33 17.90
N ASP A 11 2.25 -2.76 17.36
CA ASP A 11 1.37 -1.87 18.11
C ASP A 11 2.05 -0.60 18.65
N PRO A 12 2.73 0.20 17.80
CA PRO A 12 3.35 1.44 18.25
C PRO A 12 2.30 2.44 18.75
N PRO A 13 2.71 3.39 19.60
CA PRO A 13 1.92 4.59 19.84
C PRO A 13 1.78 5.38 18.54
N LEU A 14 0.55 5.55 18.08
CA LEU A 14 0.21 6.33 16.89
C LEU A 14 -0.28 7.73 17.30
N PRO A 15 -0.20 8.73 16.40
CA PRO A 15 -0.79 10.04 16.67
C PRO A 15 -2.28 9.93 17.07
N PRO A 16 -2.79 10.86 17.90
CA PRO A 16 -4.22 10.95 18.15
C PRO A 16 -5.00 11.10 16.84
N ASP A 17 -6.21 10.54 16.80
CA ASP A 17 -7.11 10.55 15.63
C ASP A 17 -6.54 9.91 14.37
N PHE A 18 -5.47 9.12 14.50
CA PHE A 18 -4.89 8.40 13.40
C PHE A 18 -5.76 7.21 12.97
N LEU A 19 -5.95 7.04 11.65
CA LEU A 19 -6.88 6.07 11.09
C LEU A 19 -6.67 4.64 11.61
N TYR A 20 -5.41 4.21 11.71
CA TYR A 20 -5.08 2.84 12.16
C TYR A 20 -5.30 2.66 13.66
N GLN A 21 -5.26 3.74 14.44
CA GLN A 21 -5.62 3.71 15.86
C GLN A 21 -7.14 3.58 16.02
N GLN A 22 -7.92 4.30 15.20
CA GLN A 22 -9.39 4.27 15.23
C GLN A 22 -9.96 2.90 14.81
N HIS A 23 -9.31 2.23 13.87
CA HIS A 23 -9.75 0.94 13.33
C HIS A 23 -8.90 -0.25 13.76
N ARG A 24 -8.15 -0.08 14.84
CA ARG A 24 -7.23 -1.07 15.39
C ARG A 24 -7.95 -2.39 15.70
N GLN A 25 -7.39 -3.50 15.21
CA GLN A 25 -7.83 -4.85 15.57
C GLN A 25 -6.90 -5.47 16.62
N GLN A 26 -7.46 -6.07 17.67
CA GLN A 26 -6.68 -6.66 18.76
C GLN A 26 -5.74 -7.78 18.28
N HIS A 27 -6.15 -8.55 17.28
CA HIS A 27 -5.42 -9.70 16.75
C HIS A 27 -4.60 -9.39 15.48
N ASP A 28 -4.67 -8.16 14.98
CA ASP A 28 -3.88 -7.70 13.82
C ASP A 28 -3.55 -6.20 14.02
N PRO A 29 -2.74 -5.86 15.05
CA PRO A 29 -2.49 -4.46 15.40
C PRO A 29 -1.60 -3.77 14.35
N PRO A 30 -1.63 -2.43 14.28
CA PRO A 30 -0.74 -1.64 13.45
C PRO A 30 0.74 -1.92 13.74
N VAL A 31 1.59 -1.62 12.76
CA VAL A 31 3.01 -1.96 12.84
C VAL A 31 3.86 -0.81 12.34
N GLY A 32 4.93 -0.50 13.06
CA GLY A 32 5.97 0.41 12.62
C GLY A 32 7.14 -0.31 11.96
N SER A 33 7.61 0.19 10.82
CA SER A 33 8.85 -0.27 10.18
C SER A 33 9.68 0.90 9.68
N ARG A 34 10.99 0.84 9.89
CA ARG A 34 11.98 1.72 9.25
C ARG A 34 12.72 1.03 8.12
N ILE A 35 12.31 -0.15 7.74
CA ILE A 35 12.88 -0.89 6.61
C ILE A 35 11.81 -1.00 5.53
N ALA A 36 12.21 -0.71 4.30
CA ALA A 36 11.42 -0.92 3.10
C ALA A 36 12.24 -1.69 2.07
N TYR A 37 11.54 -2.33 1.13
CA TYR A 37 12.15 -2.94 -0.03
C TYR A 37 12.03 -1.98 -1.22
N SER A 38 13.13 -1.69 -1.93
CA SER A 38 13.12 -0.86 -3.14
C SER A 38 13.77 -1.56 -4.34
N ASP A 39 13.37 -1.10 -5.51
CA ASP A 39 13.86 -1.48 -6.85
C ASP A 39 15.38 -1.57 -7.01
N LEU A 40 16.09 -0.50 -6.69
CA LEU A 40 17.51 -0.35 -7.02
C LEU A 40 18.44 -0.98 -5.98
N PHE A 41 17.96 -1.19 -4.75
CA PHE A 41 18.81 -1.49 -3.60
C PHE A 41 18.33 -2.67 -2.75
N GLY A 42 17.17 -3.26 -3.08
CA GLY A 42 16.55 -4.31 -2.26
C GLY A 42 16.15 -3.77 -0.88
N TRP A 43 16.52 -4.50 0.17
CA TRP A 43 16.27 -4.06 1.55
C TRP A 43 17.10 -2.84 1.92
N ARG A 44 16.42 -1.76 2.33
CA ARG A 44 17.10 -0.52 2.74
C ARG A 44 16.42 0.15 3.93
N PRO A 45 17.17 0.96 4.69
CA PRO A 45 16.58 1.93 5.59
C PRO A 45 15.61 2.85 4.83
N SER A 46 14.52 3.18 5.48
CA SER A 46 13.46 4.07 5.02
C SER A 46 13.07 5.03 6.14
N GLY A 47 12.24 6.02 5.81
CA GLY A 47 11.55 6.81 6.84
C GLY A 47 10.65 5.92 7.71
N GLN A 48 10.09 6.49 8.77
CA GLN A 48 9.13 5.77 9.58
C GLN A 48 7.85 5.51 8.76
N LEU A 49 7.60 4.25 8.47
CA LEU A 49 6.36 3.77 7.89
C LEU A 49 5.51 3.11 8.98
N PHE A 50 4.20 3.26 8.85
CA PHE A 50 3.21 2.61 9.69
C PHE A 50 2.29 1.82 8.78
N PHE A 51 2.07 0.57 9.10
CA PHE A 51 1.18 -0.33 8.38
C PHE A 51 -0.08 -0.53 9.21
N SER A 52 -1.21 -0.65 8.54
CA SER A 52 -2.48 -0.94 9.21
C SER A 52 -2.42 -2.25 10.00
N SER A 53 -1.57 -3.19 9.58
CA SER A 53 -1.26 -4.39 10.35
C SER A 53 0.00 -5.14 9.90
N VAL A 54 0.37 -6.22 10.61
CA VAL A 54 1.46 -7.13 10.21
C VAL A 54 1.19 -7.73 8.84
N SER A 55 -0.06 -8.15 8.57
CA SER A 55 -0.42 -8.73 7.27
C SER A 55 -0.29 -7.69 6.15
N SER A 56 -0.64 -6.43 6.43
CA SER A 56 -0.44 -5.32 5.49
C SER A 56 1.05 -5.08 5.19
N TRP A 57 1.91 -5.11 6.21
CA TRP A 57 3.36 -4.98 6.04
C TRP A 57 3.95 -6.08 5.15
N VAL A 58 3.63 -7.34 5.44
CA VAL A 58 4.11 -8.49 4.64
C VAL A 58 3.61 -8.40 3.19
N LYS A 59 2.35 -8.04 2.97
CA LYS A 59 1.80 -7.84 1.62
C LYS A 59 2.51 -6.71 0.89
N SER A 60 2.81 -5.59 1.56
CA SER A 60 3.51 -4.46 0.94
C SER A 60 4.93 -4.85 0.51
N ILE A 61 5.65 -5.62 1.32
CA ILE A 61 6.95 -6.20 0.95
C ILE A 61 6.83 -7.10 -0.28
N ALA A 62 5.85 -8.01 -0.28
CA ALA A 62 5.64 -8.94 -1.38
C ALA A 62 5.32 -8.20 -2.68
N LEU A 63 4.46 -7.19 -2.63
CA LEU A 63 4.11 -6.34 -3.78
C LEU A 63 5.31 -5.54 -4.28
N ASN A 64 6.07 -4.90 -3.37
CA ASN A 64 7.30 -4.19 -3.74
C ASN A 64 8.30 -5.14 -4.40
N HIS A 65 8.55 -6.31 -3.82
CA HIS A 65 9.45 -7.29 -4.43
C HIS A 65 8.96 -7.72 -5.82
N PHE A 66 7.67 -7.99 -5.96
CA PHE A 66 7.07 -8.38 -7.24
C PHE A 66 7.29 -7.30 -8.31
N GLU A 67 6.98 -6.04 -7.97
CA GLU A 67 7.15 -4.88 -8.85
C GLU A 67 8.59 -4.72 -9.37
N THR A 68 9.56 -5.03 -8.53
CA THR A 68 10.98 -4.87 -8.86
C THR A 68 11.58 -6.04 -9.64
N THR A 69 10.95 -7.22 -9.56
CA THR A 69 11.48 -8.46 -10.15
C THR A 69 10.75 -8.88 -11.41
N HIS A 70 9.61 -8.26 -11.71
CA HIS A 70 8.80 -8.57 -12.87
C HIS A 70 8.69 -7.36 -13.79
N THR A 71 8.66 -7.62 -15.10
CA THR A 71 8.33 -6.57 -16.07
C THR A 71 6.87 -6.18 -15.89
N MET A 72 6.65 -4.97 -15.38
CA MET A 72 5.32 -4.41 -15.18
C MET A 72 5.03 -3.28 -16.17
N THR A 73 3.78 -3.20 -16.58
CA THR A 73 3.20 -2.03 -17.23
C THR A 73 2.56 -1.18 -16.15
N THR A 74 3.02 0.06 -16.04
CA THR A 74 2.54 1.01 -15.03
C THR A 74 1.99 2.25 -15.72
N THR A 75 0.79 2.66 -15.34
CA THR A 75 0.18 3.93 -15.78
C THR A 75 -0.21 4.72 -14.55
N ASN A 76 0.18 5.99 -14.48
CA ASN A 76 -0.13 6.86 -13.34
C ASN A 76 -0.93 8.09 -13.76
N GLN A 77 -1.72 8.61 -12.83
CA GLN A 77 -2.48 9.83 -12.97
C GLN A 77 -2.61 10.53 -11.61
N SER A 78 -2.42 11.84 -11.61
CA SER A 78 -2.73 12.69 -10.46
C SER A 78 -4.14 13.25 -10.60
N LEU A 79 -4.91 13.14 -9.53
CA LEU A 79 -6.32 13.55 -9.44
C LEU A 79 -6.52 14.45 -8.22
N ASP A 80 -7.54 15.29 -8.29
CA ASP A 80 -8.06 16.01 -7.12
C ASP A 80 -8.78 15.02 -6.18
N HIS A 81 -8.58 15.12 -4.87
CA HIS A 81 -9.17 14.18 -3.91
C HIS A 81 -10.72 14.19 -3.88
N HIS A 82 -11.36 15.23 -4.41
CA HIS A 82 -12.80 15.40 -4.48
C HIS A 82 -13.42 14.84 -5.76
N VAL A 83 -12.61 14.30 -6.68
CA VAL A 83 -13.10 13.70 -7.92
C VAL A 83 -14.04 12.52 -7.61
N ASP A 84 -15.07 12.33 -8.44
CA ASP A 84 -16.06 11.25 -8.30
C ASP A 84 -16.77 11.24 -6.92
N ASN A 85 -17.17 12.43 -6.43
CA ASN A 85 -17.86 12.61 -5.14
C ASN A 85 -17.06 12.04 -3.95
N ASP A 86 -15.79 12.46 -3.82
CA ASP A 86 -14.90 12.05 -2.72
C ASP A 86 -14.61 10.55 -2.66
N ARG A 87 -14.88 9.78 -3.72
CA ARG A 87 -14.74 8.32 -3.67
C ARG A 87 -13.31 7.87 -3.35
N LEU A 88 -12.31 8.55 -3.90
CA LEU A 88 -10.90 8.25 -3.63
C LEU A 88 -10.51 8.64 -2.20
N HIS A 89 -10.98 9.80 -1.73
CA HIS A 89 -10.76 10.22 -0.36
C HIS A 89 -11.40 9.24 0.64
N ASN A 90 -12.66 8.85 0.41
CA ASN A 90 -13.38 7.86 1.22
C ASN A 90 -12.68 6.50 1.22
N LEU A 91 -12.09 6.08 0.10
CA LEU A 91 -11.30 4.86 0.03
C LEU A 91 -10.05 4.93 0.93
N LEU A 92 -9.43 6.10 1.09
CA LEU A 92 -8.25 6.30 1.93
C LEU A 92 -8.59 6.52 3.40
N THR A 93 -9.77 7.07 3.71
CA THR A 93 -10.22 7.36 5.08
C THR A 93 -11.14 6.32 5.69
N GLN A 94 -11.67 5.36 4.92
CA GLN A 94 -12.37 4.22 5.49
C GLN A 94 -11.41 3.25 6.18
N SER A 95 -11.95 2.41 7.07
CA SER A 95 -11.19 1.36 7.76
C SER A 95 -10.29 0.56 6.80
N PRO A 96 -8.99 0.43 7.09
CA PRO A 96 -8.05 -0.32 6.25
C PRO A 96 -8.39 -1.81 6.18
N HIS A 97 -9.12 -2.32 7.17
CA HIS A 97 -9.56 -3.72 7.24
C HIS A 97 -10.89 -3.97 6.52
N THR A 98 -11.54 -2.93 5.98
CA THR A 98 -12.76 -3.11 5.18
C THR A 98 -12.36 -3.66 3.80
N PRO A 99 -12.90 -4.81 3.38
CA PRO A 99 -12.68 -5.33 2.04
C PRO A 99 -13.20 -4.34 1.00
N VAL A 100 -12.44 -4.17 -0.09
CA VAL A 100 -12.86 -3.36 -1.23
C VAL A 100 -13.43 -4.30 -2.29
N GLU A 101 -14.63 -4.01 -2.78
CA GLU A 101 -15.31 -4.85 -3.78
C GLU A 101 -14.38 -5.10 -4.99
N ARG A 102 -14.39 -6.34 -5.50
CA ARG A 102 -13.56 -6.82 -6.63
C ARG A 102 -12.05 -6.85 -6.36
N CYS A 103 -11.60 -6.52 -5.16
CA CYS A 103 -10.20 -6.69 -4.77
C CYS A 103 -10.02 -8.02 -4.04
N THR A 104 -8.92 -8.71 -4.34
CA THR A 104 -8.55 -9.99 -3.71
C THR A 104 -7.83 -9.76 -2.39
N THR A 105 -7.04 -8.70 -2.30
CA THR A 105 -6.47 -8.20 -1.05
C THR A 105 -6.23 -6.70 -1.10
N THR A 106 -6.19 -6.09 0.07
CA THR A 106 -5.76 -4.71 0.26
C THR A 106 -4.55 -4.64 1.19
N THR A 107 -3.76 -3.58 1.04
CA THR A 107 -2.76 -3.16 2.03
C THR A 107 -2.84 -1.65 2.18
N SER A 108 -2.64 -1.16 3.40
CA SER A 108 -2.62 0.25 3.73
C SER A 108 -1.38 0.57 4.58
N GLU A 109 -0.66 1.59 4.15
CA GLU A 109 0.49 2.13 4.86
C GLU A 109 0.44 3.66 4.89
N TRP A 110 1.06 4.23 5.90
CA TRP A 110 1.20 5.67 6.09
C TRP A 110 2.65 5.99 6.40
N SER A 111 3.14 7.05 5.80
CA SER A 111 4.48 7.55 6.02
C SER A 111 4.46 8.74 6.97
N ALA A 112 5.42 8.81 7.89
CA ALA A 112 5.54 9.92 8.83
C ALA A 112 5.70 11.31 8.18
N ILE A 113 6.01 11.36 6.88
CA ILE A 113 6.01 12.58 6.07
C ILE A 113 4.65 12.94 5.46
N GLY A 114 3.56 12.28 5.88
CA GLY A 114 2.18 12.65 5.55
C GLY A 114 1.59 11.99 4.30
N PHE A 115 2.21 10.92 3.79
CA PHE A 115 1.66 10.15 2.68
C PHE A 115 0.82 8.99 3.19
N THR A 116 -0.41 8.87 2.71
CA THR A 116 -1.23 7.67 2.88
C THR A 116 -1.18 6.86 1.60
N TYR A 117 -1.00 5.54 1.70
CA TYR A 117 -1.03 4.62 0.58
C TYR A 117 -2.05 3.52 0.84
N ARG A 118 -2.79 3.15 -0.21
CA ARG A 118 -3.68 2.00 -0.22
C ARG A 118 -3.53 1.28 -1.54
N ARG A 119 -3.08 0.03 -1.49
CA ARG A 119 -2.98 -0.83 -2.67
C ARG A 119 -4.15 -1.80 -2.71
N LEU A 120 -4.75 -1.91 -3.88
CA LEU A 120 -5.94 -2.70 -4.18
C LEU A 120 -5.55 -3.78 -5.21
N VAL A 121 -5.30 -4.99 -4.75
CA VAL A 121 -4.92 -6.10 -5.65
C VAL A 121 -6.18 -6.65 -6.30
N LEU A 122 -6.20 -6.68 -7.64
CA LEU A 122 -7.37 -7.04 -8.44
C LEU A 122 -7.39 -8.52 -8.80
N THR A 123 -6.22 -9.15 -8.94
CA THR A 123 -6.10 -10.55 -9.30
C THR A 123 -5.67 -11.41 -8.12
N ASN A 124 -6.11 -12.66 -8.10
CA ASN A 124 -5.63 -13.69 -7.17
C ASN A 124 -4.62 -14.60 -7.87
N THR A 125 -4.13 -15.60 -7.13
CA THR A 125 -3.15 -16.59 -7.62
C THR A 125 -3.67 -17.50 -8.75
N GLY A 126 -4.96 -17.43 -9.10
CA GLY A 126 -5.56 -18.17 -10.21
C GLY A 126 -5.50 -17.45 -11.56
N HIS A 127 -5.13 -16.16 -11.58
CA HIS A 127 -4.97 -15.42 -12.84
C HIS A 127 -3.56 -15.61 -13.42
N PRO A 128 -3.41 -15.61 -14.75
CA PRO A 128 -2.10 -15.71 -15.40
C PRO A 128 -1.28 -14.42 -15.31
N PHE A 129 -1.85 -13.35 -14.76
CA PHE A 129 -1.21 -12.06 -14.58
C PHE A 129 -1.54 -11.47 -13.20
N VAL A 130 -0.70 -10.54 -12.77
CA VAL A 130 -0.91 -9.79 -11.53
C VAL A 130 -1.28 -8.35 -11.87
N ALA A 131 -2.36 -7.84 -11.29
CA ALA A 131 -2.77 -6.45 -11.42
C ALA A 131 -3.20 -5.85 -10.08
N TRP A 132 -2.83 -4.59 -9.85
CA TRP A 132 -3.28 -3.83 -8.70
C TRP A 132 -3.38 -2.33 -9.01
N ILE A 133 -4.11 -1.62 -8.16
CA ILE A 133 -4.18 -0.16 -8.16
C ILE A 133 -3.52 0.34 -6.88
N ASN A 134 -2.55 1.24 -7.02
CA ASN A 134 -1.96 2.00 -5.94
C ASN A 134 -2.66 3.37 -5.87
N VAL A 135 -3.21 3.69 -4.71
CA VAL A 135 -3.82 5.00 -4.43
C VAL A 135 -3.02 5.63 -3.31
N ASN A 136 -2.46 6.81 -3.56
CA ASN A 136 -1.72 7.55 -2.55
C ASN A 136 -2.22 8.98 -2.45
N GLU A 137 -2.23 9.54 -1.25
CA GLU A 137 -2.66 10.92 -1.00
C GLU A 137 -1.60 11.65 -0.21
N HIS A 138 -1.35 12.90 -0.63
CA HIS A 138 -0.55 13.85 0.11
C HIS A 138 -1.15 15.24 -0.07
N THR A 139 -1.36 15.93 1.05
CA THR A 139 -2.12 17.18 1.15
C THR A 139 -3.53 17.05 0.58
N ASN A 140 -3.74 17.36 -0.70
CA ASN A 140 -5.04 17.25 -1.39
C ASN A 140 -4.91 16.62 -2.80
N THR A 141 -3.75 16.06 -3.11
CA THR A 141 -3.50 15.42 -4.41
C THR A 141 -3.50 13.92 -4.22
N VAL A 142 -4.35 13.23 -4.99
CA VAL A 142 -4.39 11.77 -5.03
C VAL A 142 -3.64 11.29 -6.27
N GLY A 143 -2.57 10.52 -6.05
CA GLY A 143 -1.95 9.71 -7.10
C GLY A 143 -2.71 8.40 -7.23
N VAL A 144 -3.07 8.05 -8.46
CA VAL A 144 -3.58 6.71 -8.80
C VAL A 144 -2.64 6.10 -9.82
N GLU A 145 -2.19 4.89 -9.52
CA GLU A 145 -1.28 4.14 -10.36
C GLU A 145 -1.83 2.74 -10.58
N VAL A 146 -1.94 2.33 -11.84
CA VAL A 146 -2.38 1.00 -12.24
C VAL A 146 -1.15 0.22 -12.68
N CYS A 147 -0.87 -0.89 -12.01
CA CYS A 147 0.24 -1.78 -12.32
C CYS A 147 -0.31 -3.13 -12.78
N THR A 148 0.22 -3.66 -13.88
CA THR A 148 -0.15 -5.00 -14.38
C THR A 148 1.03 -5.69 -15.07
N THR A 149 1.07 -7.03 -15.02
CA THR A 149 1.99 -7.83 -15.84
C THR A 149 1.40 -8.21 -17.19
N GLU A 150 0.16 -7.80 -17.50
CA GLU A 150 -0.40 -7.99 -18.83
C GLU A 150 0.44 -7.25 -19.88
N SER A 151 0.67 -7.91 -21.01
CA SER A 151 1.32 -7.27 -22.14
C SER A 151 0.38 -6.21 -22.71
N ALA A 152 0.92 -5.03 -23.04
CA ALA A 152 0.17 -4.02 -23.75
C ALA A 152 -0.33 -4.61 -25.07
N VAL A 153 -1.65 -4.67 -25.25
CA VAL A 153 -2.24 -5.11 -26.52
C VAL A 153 -2.17 -3.92 -27.47
N CYS A 154 -1.34 -3.99 -28.50
CA CYS A 154 -1.49 -3.09 -29.64
C CYS A 154 -2.83 -3.44 -30.29
N GLY A 155 -3.79 -2.50 -30.29
CA GLY A 155 -5.09 -2.68 -30.91
C GLY A 155 -4.97 -3.11 -32.38
N VAL A 156 -5.80 -4.07 -32.78
CA VAL A 156 -5.99 -4.49 -34.17
C VAL A 156 -6.97 -3.53 -34.85
#